data_AF-A0A5B7WR19-F1
#
_entry.id   AF-A0A5B7WR19-F1
#
_cell.length_a   1.000
_cell.length_b   1.000
_cell.length_c   1.000
_cell.angle_alpha   90.00
_cell.angle_beta   90.00
_cell.angle_gamma   90.00
#
_symmetry.space_group_name_H-M   'P 1'
#
loop_
_entity.id
_entity.type
_entity.pdbx_description
1 polymer ?
#
loop_
_entity_poly.entity_id
_entity_poly.type
_entity_poly.pdbx_seq_one_letter_code
_entity_poly.pdbx_strand_id
1 'polypeptide(L)'
;MWNCSSRQNTISIPVNSGIENTTMQNYGEHSLAKLLENGGRKMPGRFVRSKIAELVADVIGSRQGRELLEQHGWAQGMPIVMAQPHEKLAEVMALVSVHQPPVLVATMDNESRLCFTYVALGGDALEVVDPRGSTDTISDLYSEALETDSFLMFRINQLSCSAVAHALPPMHAPDKSFRSFGRLGTPMQ
;
A
#
# COMPACT_ATOMS: atom_id res chain seq x y z
N MET A 1 -39.60 -22.42 -12.38
CA MET A 1 -39.38 -20.97 -12.53
C MET A 1 -39.13 -20.39 -11.14
N TRP A 2 -37.87 -20.34 -10.71
CA TRP A 2 -37.48 -19.72 -9.45
C TRP A 2 -36.79 -18.40 -9.78
N ASN A 3 -37.38 -17.30 -9.30
CA ASN A 3 -36.93 -15.94 -9.55
C ASN A 3 -35.87 -15.60 -8.49
N CYS A 4 -34.61 -15.49 -8.90
CA CYS A 4 -33.48 -15.19 -8.03
C CYS A 4 -33.21 -13.68 -8.09
N SER A 5 -33.80 -12.91 -7.18
CA SER A 5 -33.47 -11.49 -7.00
C SER A 5 -32.19 -11.36 -6.17
N SER A 6 -31.05 -11.22 -6.84
CA SER A 6 -29.79 -10.80 -6.22
C SER A 6 -29.86 -9.30 -5.92
N ARG A 7 -30.02 -8.93 -4.64
CA ARG A 7 -29.82 -7.56 -4.18
C ARG A 7 -28.32 -7.32 -4.05
N GLN A 8 -27.75 -6.57 -4.99
CA GLN A 8 -26.42 -5.98 -4.84
C GLN A 8 -26.50 -4.91 -3.76
N ASN A 9 -25.91 -5.17 -2.60
CA ASN A 9 -25.80 -4.18 -1.54
C ASN A 9 -24.53 -3.35 -1.78
N THR A 10 -24.63 -2.34 -2.63
CA THR A 10 -23.54 -1.39 -2.89
C THR A 10 -23.43 -0.45 -1.69
N ILE A 11 -22.41 -0.64 -0.86
CA ILE A 11 -22.05 0.32 0.19
C ILE A 11 -21.20 1.42 -0.47
N SER A 12 -21.83 2.56 -0.73
CA SER A 12 -21.12 3.76 -1.20
C SER A 12 -20.49 4.49 -0.02
N ILE A 13 -19.16 4.51 0.05
CA ILE A 13 -18.43 5.33 1.02
C ILE A 13 -18.18 6.71 0.36
N PRO A 14 -18.55 7.83 1.01
CA PRO A 14 -18.35 9.17 0.44
C PRO A 14 -16.87 9.54 0.41
N VAL A 15 -16.35 9.93 -0.76
CA VAL A 15 -15.00 10.47 -0.94
C VAL A 15 -15.03 11.97 -0.64
N ASN A 16 -14.38 12.39 0.44
CA ASN A 16 -14.29 13.80 0.82
C ASN A 16 -13.24 14.50 -0.06
N SER A 17 -13.66 15.49 -0.85
CA SER A 17 -12.81 16.24 -1.78
C SER A 17 -12.17 17.43 -1.09
N GLY A 18 -11.08 17.17 -0.35
CA GLY A 18 -10.18 18.19 0.19
C GLY A 18 -8.77 17.97 -0.36
N ILE A 19 -8.31 18.86 -1.22
CA ILE A 19 -7.05 18.76 -1.95
C ILE A 19 -5.88 19.07 -1.00
N GLU A 20 -5.08 18.07 -0.60
CA GLU A 20 -3.67 18.25 -0.23
C GLU A 20 -2.83 16.99 -0.55
N ASN A 21 -1.75 17.22 -1.33
CA ASN A 21 -0.56 16.41 -1.62
C ASN A 21 -0.49 14.93 -1.14
N THR A 22 -0.38 14.00 -2.09
CA THR A 22 0.01 12.60 -1.87
C THR A 22 1.30 12.52 -1.05
N THR A 23 1.20 12.13 0.21
CA THR A 23 2.37 11.98 1.09
C THR A 23 2.89 10.54 0.98
N MET A 24 4.07 10.37 0.37
CA MET A 24 4.80 9.10 0.34
C MET A 24 5.68 9.01 1.59
N GLN A 25 5.35 8.11 2.53
CA GLN A 25 6.16 7.91 3.74
C GLN A 25 6.81 6.52 3.72
N ASN A 26 8.14 6.50 3.78
CA ASN A 26 8.96 5.29 3.81
C ASN A 26 9.43 5.07 5.26
N TYR A 27 8.91 4.04 5.94
CA TYR A 27 9.17 3.80 7.37
C TYR A 27 10.11 2.62 7.67
N GLY A 28 10.67 1.97 6.64
CA GLY A 28 11.58 0.83 6.77
C GLY A 28 12.97 1.11 7.37
N GLU A 29 13.20 2.28 8.00
CA GLU A 29 14.50 2.66 8.60
C GLU A 29 14.49 2.77 10.13
N HIS A 30 13.36 2.52 10.80
CA HIS A 30 13.26 2.68 12.26
C HIS A 30 14.06 1.64 13.10
N SER A 31 14.67 0.64 12.45
CA SER A 31 15.58 -0.31 13.12
C SER A 31 17.05 0.14 13.14
N LEU A 32 17.45 1.17 12.35
CA LEU A 32 18.83 1.68 12.33
C LEU A 32 19.02 2.97 13.14
N ALA A 33 17.96 3.75 13.35
CA ALA A 33 18.03 5.02 14.09
C ALA A 33 18.40 4.82 15.59
N LYS A 34 18.03 3.69 16.19
CA LYS A 34 18.39 3.36 17.59
C LYS A 34 19.86 2.96 17.80
N LEU A 35 20.64 2.79 16.73
CA LEU A 35 22.08 2.49 16.81
C LEU A 35 22.98 3.71 16.60
N LEU A 36 22.41 4.90 16.34
CA LEU A 36 23.16 6.13 16.06
C LEU A 36 23.11 7.19 17.16
N GLU A 37 22.47 6.91 18.30
CA GLU A 37 22.45 7.85 19.44
C GLU A 37 23.77 7.88 20.25
N ASN A 38 24.74 7.03 19.93
CA ASN A 38 26.08 7.10 20.51
C ASN A 38 27.09 7.68 19.51
N GLY A 39 27.29 9.00 19.58
CA GLY A 39 28.55 9.63 19.17
C GLY A 39 28.68 10.04 17.69
N GLY A 40 28.27 11.27 17.41
CA GLY A 40 28.80 12.19 16.40
C GLY A 40 29.45 11.63 15.13
N ARG A 41 28.76 11.78 14.00
CA ARG A 41 29.31 12.24 12.71
C ARG A 41 28.15 12.55 11.75
N LYS A 42 28.10 13.78 11.23
CA LYS A 42 27.33 14.14 10.02
C LYS A 42 27.87 13.29 8.87
N MET A 43 27.17 12.23 8.50
CA MET A 43 27.35 11.54 7.22
C MET A 43 26.37 12.18 6.23
N PRO A 44 26.81 12.63 5.04
CA PRO A 44 25.88 13.01 3.98
C PRO A 44 25.20 11.73 3.50
N GLY A 45 24.02 11.45 4.06
CA GLY A 45 23.24 10.27 3.73
C GLY A 45 22.86 10.30 2.25
N ARG A 46 23.51 9.43 1.46
CA ARG A 46 22.98 9.04 0.15
C ARG A 46 21.73 8.21 0.44
N PHE A 47 20.58 8.87 0.50
CA PHE A 47 19.29 8.19 0.66
C PHE A 47 19.11 7.22 -0.52
N VAL A 48 19.36 5.94 -0.28
CA VAL A 48 19.04 4.90 -1.25
C VAL A 48 17.55 4.67 -1.13
N ARG A 49 16.80 5.09 -2.15
CA ARG A 49 15.35 4.87 -2.21
C ARG A 49 15.10 3.36 -2.18
N SER A 50 14.24 2.89 -1.28
CA SER A 50 13.90 1.47 -1.22
C SER A 50 13.31 1.00 -2.56
N LYS A 51 13.51 -0.26 -2.92
CA LYS A 51 13.00 -0.83 -4.16
C LYS A 51 11.48 -0.63 -4.29
N ILE A 52 10.74 -0.83 -3.20
CA ILE A 52 9.29 -0.56 -3.13
C ILE A 52 9.00 0.90 -3.48
N ALA A 53 9.71 1.84 -2.87
CA ALA A 53 9.52 3.27 -3.12
C ALA A 53 9.85 3.69 -4.57
N GLU A 54 10.79 3.03 -5.23
CA GLU A 54 11.04 3.23 -6.67
C GLU A 54 9.86 2.73 -7.51
N LEU A 55 9.42 1.50 -7.28
CA LEU A 55 8.34 0.89 -8.07
C LEU A 55 7.01 1.62 -7.87
N VAL A 56 6.68 2.00 -6.64
CA VAL A 56 5.50 2.82 -6.32
C VAL A 56 5.56 4.15 -7.09
N ALA A 57 6.74 4.79 -7.15
CA ALA A 57 6.90 6.03 -7.91
C ALA A 57 6.68 5.85 -9.40
N ASP A 58 7.18 4.75 -9.97
CA ASP A 58 7.00 4.44 -11.39
C ASP A 58 5.52 4.17 -11.71
N VAL A 59 4.81 3.42 -10.85
CA VAL A 59 3.37 3.14 -11.00
C VAL A 59 2.56 4.44 -10.95
N ILE A 60 2.72 5.25 -9.90
CA ILE A 60 1.98 6.51 -9.74
C ILE A 60 2.38 7.52 -10.81
N GLY A 61 3.63 7.49 -11.28
CA GLY A 61 4.11 8.36 -12.36
C GLY A 61 3.47 8.04 -13.71
N SER A 62 3.13 6.78 -13.95
CA SER A 62 2.50 6.33 -15.20
C SER A 62 0.99 6.56 -15.22
N ARG A 63 0.45 6.91 -16.40
CA ARG A 63 -1.01 7.03 -16.59
C ARG A 63 -1.71 5.68 -16.37
N GLN A 64 -1.19 4.62 -16.97
CA GLN A 64 -1.74 3.26 -16.86
C GLN A 64 -1.74 2.75 -15.42
N GLY A 65 -0.67 3.01 -14.65
CA GLY A 65 -0.61 2.64 -13.24
C GLY A 65 -1.65 3.39 -12.39
N ARG A 66 -1.82 4.71 -12.61
CA ARG A 66 -2.89 5.45 -11.94
C ARG A 66 -4.29 4.95 -12.30
N GLU A 67 -4.57 4.71 -13.59
CA GLU A 67 -5.86 4.18 -14.04
C GLU A 67 -6.16 2.80 -13.41
N LEU A 68 -5.15 1.93 -13.29
CA LEU A 68 -5.29 0.64 -12.63
C LEU A 68 -5.58 0.79 -11.13
N LEU A 69 -4.85 1.67 -10.43
CA LEU A 69 -5.08 1.93 -9.02
C LEU A 69 -6.49 2.54 -8.78
N GLU A 70 -6.91 3.47 -9.64
CA GLU A 70 -8.23 4.12 -9.58
C GLU A 70 -9.37 3.12 -9.79
N GLN A 71 -9.23 2.15 -10.70
CA GLN A 71 -10.20 1.06 -10.87
C GLN A 71 -10.40 0.22 -9.61
N HIS A 72 -9.43 0.22 -8.70
CA HIS A 72 -9.46 -0.51 -7.43
C HIS A 72 -9.62 0.41 -6.21
N GLY A 73 -10.15 1.62 -6.42
CA GLY A 73 -10.58 2.51 -5.34
C GLY A 73 -9.51 3.43 -4.78
N TRP A 74 -8.30 3.44 -5.34
CA TRP A 74 -7.32 4.49 -5.02
C TRP A 74 -7.71 5.81 -5.68
N ALA A 75 -7.40 6.92 -5.03
CA ALA A 75 -7.55 8.25 -5.59
C ALA A 75 -6.29 9.07 -5.33
N GLN A 76 -6.00 10.03 -6.20
CA GLN A 76 -4.92 10.97 -5.96
C GLN A 76 -5.11 11.67 -4.60
N GLY A 77 -4.05 11.71 -3.79
CA GLY A 77 -4.09 12.20 -2.41
C GLY A 77 -4.24 11.08 -1.37
N MET A 78 -4.72 9.89 -1.75
CA MET A 78 -4.81 8.75 -0.83
C MET A 78 -3.40 8.28 -0.41
N PRO A 79 -3.13 8.12 0.91
CA PRO A 79 -1.82 7.72 1.41
C PRO A 79 -1.38 6.35 0.90
N ILE A 80 -0.07 6.20 0.71
CA ILE A 80 0.57 4.91 0.41
C ILE A 80 1.59 4.62 1.51
N VAL A 81 1.31 3.58 2.30
CA VAL A 81 2.21 3.06 3.33
C VAL A 81 3.07 1.98 2.70
N MET A 82 4.39 2.13 2.74
CA MET A 82 5.33 1.14 2.23
C MET A 82 5.79 0.24 3.37
N ALA A 83 5.62 -1.07 3.21
CA ALA A 83 5.98 -2.07 4.20
C ALA A 83 6.85 -3.17 3.58
N GLN A 84 7.81 -3.70 4.35
CA GLN A 84 8.53 -4.90 3.97
C GLN A 84 7.61 -6.13 4.11
N PRO A 85 7.81 -7.18 3.30
CA PRO A 85 6.90 -8.34 3.29
C PRO A 85 6.80 -9.05 4.65
N HIS A 86 7.88 -9.03 5.43
CA HIS A 86 8.02 -9.68 6.73
C HIS A 86 7.68 -8.75 7.91
N GLU A 87 7.29 -7.49 7.66
CA GLU A 87 6.83 -6.61 8.73
C GLU A 87 5.52 -7.14 9.32
N LYS A 88 5.43 -7.05 10.65
CA LYS A 88 4.27 -7.52 11.38
C LYS A 88 3.05 -6.69 11.00
N LEU A 89 1.93 -7.36 10.80
CA LEU A 89 0.67 -6.72 10.46
C LEU A 89 0.30 -5.64 11.49
N ALA A 90 0.48 -5.93 12.78
CA ALA A 90 0.19 -4.98 13.85
C ALA A 90 1.01 -3.68 13.76
N GLU A 91 2.28 -3.76 13.36
CA GLU A 91 3.16 -2.59 13.21
C GLU A 91 2.76 -1.75 12.00
N VAL A 92 2.47 -2.40 10.87
CA VAL A 92 1.97 -1.73 9.66
C VAL A 92 0.63 -1.07 9.92
N MET A 93 -0.30 -1.76 10.58
CA MET A 93 -1.62 -1.20 10.92
C MET A 93 -1.55 -0.05 11.92
N ALA A 94 -0.58 -0.04 12.82
CA ALA A 94 -0.32 1.11 13.70
C ALA A 94 0.14 2.33 12.90
N LEU A 95 0.85 2.14 11.78
CA LEU A 95 1.15 3.23 10.84
C LEU A 95 -0.10 3.64 10.04
N VAL A 96 -0.85 2.66 9.54
CA VAL A 96 -2.10 2.91 8.82
C VAL A 96 -3.08 3.71 9.67
N SER A 97 -3.20 3.46 10.97
CA SER A 97 -4.14 4.20 11.83
C SER A 97 -3.78 5.67 12.04
N VAL A 98 -2.51 6.06 11.84
CA VAL A 98 -2.07 7.46 11.86
C VAL A 98 -2.55 8.20 10.60
N HIS A 99 -2.65 7.48 9.48
CA HIS A 99 -3.19 8.00 8.23
C HIS A 99 -4.71 7.86 8.26
N GLN A 100 -5.48 8.94 8.10
CA GLN A 100 -6.95 8.83 8.02
C GLN A 100 -7.33 7.88 6.88
N PRO A 101 -7.84 6.66 7.16
CA PRO A 101 -8.10 5.68 6.11
C PRO A 101 -9.24 6.16 5.20
N PRO A 102 -9.33 5.65 3.97
CA PRO A 102 -8.58 4.52 3.43
C PRO A 102 -7.15 4.82 3.00
N VAL A 103 -6.31 3.79 2.97
CA VAL A 103 -4.93 3.86 2.48
C VAL A 103 -4.61 2.68 1.56
N LEU A 104 -3.59 2.82 0.73
CA LEU A 104 -2.93 1.68 0.08
C LEU A 104 -1.70 1.27 0.89
N VAL A 105 -1.56 -0.03 1.15
CA VAL A 105 -0.31 -0.61 1.64
C VAL A 105 0.44 -1.22 0.47
N ALA A 106 1.67 -0.78 0.24
CA ALA A 106 2.57 -1.30 -0.78
C ALA A 106 3.59 -2.24 -0.16
N THR A 107 3.65 -3.48 -0.65
CA THR A 107 4.62 -4.50 -0.26
C THR A 107 5.22 -5.17 -1.50
N MET A 108 6.08 -6.17 -1.30
CA MET A 108 6.55 -7.06 -2.36
C MET A 108 6.15 -8.49 -2.09
N ASP A 109 5.88 -9.24 -3.15
CA ASP A 109 5.79 -10.70 -3.04
C ASP A 109 7.18 -11.35 -3.13
N ASN A 110 7.19 -12.69 -3.04
CA ASN A 110 8.40 -13.50 -3.15
C ASN A 110 9.06 -13.43 -4.53
N GLU A 111 8.33 -13.01 -5.57
CA GLU A 111 8.81 -12.82 -6.94
C GLU A 111 9.29 -11.38 -7.20
N SER A 112 9.38 -10.55 -6.15
CA SER A 112 9.76 -9.14 -6.25
C SER A 112 8.82 -8.28 -7.09
N ARG A 113 7.55 -8.68 -7.21
CA ARG A 113 6.48 -7.87 -7.80
C ARG A 113 5.91 -6.91 -6.76
N LEU A 114 5.47 -5.76 -7.22
CA LEU A 114 4.86 -4.75 -6.36
C LEU A 114 3.40 -5.14 -6.09
N CYS A 115 3.05 -5.27 -4.81
CA CYS A 115 1.75 -5.69 -4.36
C CYS A 115 1.09 -4.54 -3.60
N PHE A 116 -0.17 -4.26 -3.92
CA PHE A 116 -0.96 -3.24 -3.22
C PHE A 116 -2.14 -3.88 -2.51
N THR A 117 -2.35 -3.48 -1.26
CA THR A 117 -3.53 -3.82 -0.47
C THR A 117 -4.27 -2.53 -0.12
N TYR A 118 -5.49 -2.37 -0.61
CA TYR A 118 -6.40 -1.35 -0.12
C TYR A 118 -6.82 -1.72 1.31
N VAL A 119 -6.67 -0.78 2.24
CA VAL A 119 -7.05 -0.96 3.65
C VAL A 119 -7.93 0.19 4.10
N ALA A 120 -9.09 -0.14 4.65
CA ALA A 120 -9.93 0.80 5.38
C ALA A 120 -10.17 0.28 6.79
N LEU A 121 -9.86 1.11 7.79
CA LEU A 121 -10.16 0.79 9.19
C LEU A 121 -11.63 1.11 9.47
N GLY A 122 -12.27 0.26 10.26
CA GLY A 122 -13.72 0.21 10.37
C GLY A 122 -14.41 1.49 10.83
N GLY A 123 -15.63 1.62 10.34
CA GLY A 123 -16.71 2.31 11.05
C GLY A 123 -17.57 1.28 11.80
N ASP A 124 -18.41 1.76 12.71
CA ASP A 124 -19.23 0.99 13.65
C ASP A 124 -20.18 -0.05 13.02
N ALA A 125 -20.28 -0.10 11.69
CA ALA A 125 -21.14 -0.99 10.92
C ALA A 125 -20.48 -2.33 10.53
N LEU A 126 -19.18 -2.53 10.79
CA LEU A 126 -18.50 -3.79 10.48
C LEU A 126 -18.67 -4.81 11.61
N GLU A 127 -18.87 -6.07 11.24
CA GLU A 127 -18.83 -7.19 12.18
C GLU A 127 -17.46 -7.27 12.85
N VAL A 128 -17.42 -7.41 14.18
CA VAL A 128 -16.18 -7.55 14.94
C VAL A 128 -15.70 -9.00 14.82
N VAL A 129 -14.65 -9.22 14.04
CA VAL A 129 -14.04 -10.54 13.86
C VAL A 129 -12.97 -10.81 14.92
N ASP A 130 -12.57 -12.06 15.05
CA ASP A 130 -11.46 -12.43 15.93
C ASP A 130 -10.14 -11.78 15.46
N PRO A 131 -9.28 -11.38 16.41
CA PRO A 131 -8.04 -10.73 16.05
C PRO A 131 -7.08 -11.75 15.46
N ARG A 132 -6.37 -11.32 14.42
CA ARG A 132 -5.31 -12.07 13.77
C ARG A 132 -4.13 -12.32 14.70
N GLY A 133 -3.33 -13.34 14.37
CA GLY A 133 -2.18 -13.76 15.15
C GLY A 133 -1.11 -12.68 15.27
N SER A 134 -0.40 -12.64 16.42
CA SER A 134 0.68 -11.65 16.64
C SER A 134 1.90 -11.83 15.74
N THR A 135 1.98 -12.98 15.07
CA THR A 135 3.04 -13.35 14.11
C THR A 135 2.65 -13.06 12.66
N ASP A 136 1.39 -12.69 12.39
CA ASP A 136 0.90 -12.43 11.04
C ASP A 136 1.62 -11.21 10.46
N THR A 137 2.03 -11.34 9.21
CA THR A 137 2.75 -10.31 8.46
C THR A 137 1.82 -9.60 7.47
N ILE A 138 2.30 -8.50 6.91
CA ILE A 138 1.58 -7.82 5.82
C ILE A 138 1.48 -8.69 4.55
N SER A 139 2.47 -9.57 4.31
CA SER A 139 2.41 -10.51 3.18
C SER A 139 1.33 -11.58 3.37
N ASP A 140 1.11 -12.03 4.61
CA ASP A 140 0.04 -12.99 4.91
C ASP A 140 -1.34 -12.36 4.64
N LEU A 141 -1.54 -11.11 5.08
CA LEU A 141 -2.76 -10.36 4.79
C LEU A 141 -2.97 -10.20 3.27
N TYR A 142 -1.92 -9.84 2.53
CA TYR A 142 -2.01 -9.70 1.08
C TYR A 142 -2.40 -11.01 0.39
N SER A 143 -1.77 -12.11 0.78
CA SER A 143 -1.99 -13.42 0.15
C SER A 143 -3.42 -13.90 0.36
N GLU A 144 -3.93 -13.78 1.59
CA GLU A 144 -5.31 -14.16 1.92
C GLU A 144 -6.34 -13.24 1.25
N ALA A 145 -6.07 -11.92 1.20
CA ALA A 145 -6.94 -10.97 0.51
C ALA A 145 -6.95 -11.18 -1.01
N LEU A 146 -5.88 -11.74 -1.59
CA LEU A 146 -5.80 -12.07 -3.02
C LEU A 146 -6.61 -13.33 -3.37
N GLU A 147 -6.75 -14.27 -2.43
CA GLU A 147 -7.56 -15.48 -2.59
C GLU A 147 -9.07 -15.21 -2.44
N THR A 148 -9.45 -14.04 -1.94
CA THR A 148 -10.85 -13.68 -1.69
C THR A 148 -11.43 -12.90 -2.88
N ASP A 149 -12.60 -13.31 -3.40
CA ASP A 149 -13.32 -12.60 -4.47
C ASP A 149 -13.88 -11.22 -4.05
N SER A 150 -13.70 -10.83 -2.78
CA SER A 150 -14.28 -9.64 -2.16
C SER A 150 -13.35 -9.08 -1.07
N PHE A 151 -13.85 -8.17 -0.23
CA PHE A 151 -13.08 -7.62 0.88
C PHE A 151 -12.85 -8.67 1.97
N LEU A 152 -11.59 -8.85 2.35
CA LEU A 152 -11.22 -9.60 3.54
C LEU A 152 -11.45 -8.75 4.78
N MET A 153 -12.34 -9.18 5.67
CA MET A 153 -12.46 -8.59 7.00
C MET A 153 -11.38 -9.14 7.93
N PHE A 154 -10.71 -8.25 8.66
CA PHE A 154 -9.68 -8.65 9.62
C PHE A 154 -9.66 -7.70 10.81
N ARG A 155 -9.06 -8.13 11.91
CA ARG A 155 -8.79 -7.27 13.07
C ARG A 155 -7.43 -7.59 13.65
N ILE A 156 -6.77 -6.60 14.25
CA ILE A 156 -5.61 -6.81 15.11
C ILE A 156 -5.98 -6.45 16.55
N ASN A 157 -5.23 -6.97 17.52
CA ASN A 157 -5.52 -6.75 18.95
C ASN A 157 -5.61 -5.27 19.35
N GLN A 158 -4.89 -4.40 18.66
CA GLN A 158 -4.84 -2.96 18.95
C GLN A 158 -6.06 -2.19 18.40
N LEU A 159 -6.88 -2.81 17.54
CA LEU A 159 -8.09 -2.20 16.98
C LEU A 159 -9.34 -2.67 17.70
N SER A 160 -10.22 -1.73 18.04
CA SER A 160 -11.52 -1.98 18.68
C SER A 160 -12.57 -2.56 17.70
N CYS A 161 -12.42 -2.26 16.41
CA CYS A 161 -13.33 -2.68 15.34
C CYS A 161 -12.54 -3.41 14.25
N SER A 162 -13.25 -4.15 13.40
CA SER A 162 -12.65 -4.77 12.22
C SER A 162 -12.23 -3.73 11.18
N ALA A 163 -11.31 -4.11 10.32
CA ALA A 163 -10.90 -3.42 9.13
C ALA A 163 -11.21 -4.29 7.90
N VAL A 164 -11.19 -3.67 6.73
CA VAL A 164 -11.32 -4.37 5.44
C VAL A 164 -10.04 -4.23 4.64
N ALA A 165 -9.65 -5.32 3.99
CA ALA A 165 -8.54 -5.39 3.07
C ALA A 165 -9.02 -5.87 1.70
N HIS A 166 -8.47 -5.30 0.62
CA HIS A 166 -8.64 -5.80 -0.73
C HIS A 166 -7.30 -5.77 -1.46
N ALA A 167 -6.83 -6.94 -1.88
CA ALA A 167 -5.57 -7.06 -2.61
C ALA A 167 -5.79 -6.76 -4.09
N LEU A 168 -4.90 -5.96 -4.65
CA LEU A 168 -4.79 -5.78 -6.10
C LEU A 168 -3.88 -6.89 -6.67
N PRO A 169 -4.10 -7.32 -7.93
CA PRO A 169 -3.19 -8.23 -8.60
C PRO A 169 -1.73 -7.72 -8.57
N PRO A 170 -0.73 -8.62 -8.40
CA PRO A 170 0.67 -8.21 -8.37
C PRO A 170 1.07 -7.46 -9.65
N MET A 171 1.73 -6.32 -9.50
CA MET A 171 2.25 -5.56 -10.63
C MET A 171 3.69 -5.92 -10.91
N HIS A 172 3.96 -6.20 -12.18
CA HIS A 172 5.33 -6.30 -12.67
C HIS A 172 5.98 -4.93 -12.55
N ALA A 173 7.23 -4.92 -12.10
CA ALA A 173 8.06 -3.74 -12.23
C ALA A 173 8.09 -3.35 -13.72
N PRO A 174 7.79 -2.08 -14.07
CA PRO A 174 7.99 -1.65 -15.45
C PRO A 174 9.45 -1.87 -15.81
N ASP A 175 9.68 -2.52 -16.96
CA ASP A 175 11.03 -2.82 -17.43
C ASP A 175 11.81 -1.50 -17.58
N LYS A 176 12.92 -1.37 -16.84
CA LYS A 176 13.74 -0.16 -16.82
C LYS A 176 14.55 0.03 -18.12
N SER A 177 14.42 -0.88 -19.09
CA SER A 177 15.10 -0.82 -20.39
C SER A 177 14.76 0.44 -21.22
N PHE A 178 13.71 1.19 -20.88
CA PHE A 178 13.26 2.37 -21.65
C PHE A 178 13.71 3.75 -21.14
N ARG A 179 14.72 3.85 -20.26
CA ARG A 179 15.31 5.16 -19.87
C ARG A 179 16.61 5.48 -20.61
N SER A 180 16.67 5.20 -21.91
CA SER A 180 17.78 5.60 -22.80
C SER A 180 17.33 6.33 -24.07
N PHE A 181 16.35 7.25 -23.97
CA PHE A 181 16.10 8.21 -25.05
C PHE A 181 16.12 9.63 -24.49
N GLY A 182 17.27 10.30 -24.66
CA GLY A 182 17.45 11.67 -24.17
C GLY A 182 18.86 12.24 -24.24
N ARG A 183 19.72 11.80 -25.16
CA ARG A 183 20.80 12.64 -25.70
C ARG A 183 20.79 12.48 -27.22
N LEU A 184 19.89 13.21 -27.89
CA LEU A 184 20.18 13.60 -29.26
C LEU A 184 21.40 14.52 -29.20
N GLY A 185 22.57 13.98 -29.51
CA GLY A 185 23.70 14.81 -29.92
C GLY A 185 23.29 15.50 -31.21
N THR A 186 23.19 16.83 -31.18
CA THR A 186 23.18 17.63 -32.39
C THR A 186 24.51 17.43 -33.13
N PRO A 187 24.51 17.10 -34.43
CA PRO A 187 25.75 17.13 -35.21
C PRO A 187 26.18 18.59 -35.39
N MET A 188 27.40 18.91 -34.98
CA MET A 188 28.09 20.12 -35.44
C MET A 188 28.54 19.88 -36.89
N GLN A 189 28.42 20.93 -37.69
CA GLN A 189 28.69 20.99 -39.13
C GLN A 189 30.12 20.60 -39.50
#